data_AF-A0A9E5I0R1-F1
#
_entry.id   AF-A0A9E5I0R1-F1
#
_cell.length_a   1.000
_cell.length_b   1.000
_cell.length_c   1.000
_cell.angle_alpha   90.00
_cell.angle_beta   90.00
_cell.angle_gamma   90.00
#
_symmetry.space_group_name_H-M   'P 1'
#
loop_
_entity.id
_entity.type
_entity.pdbx_description
1 polymer ?
#
loop_
_entity_poly.entity_id
_entity_poly.type
_entity_poly.pdbx_seq_one_letter_code
_entity_poly.pdbx_strand_id
1 'polypeptide(L)'
;LVVSIGSFAPNRSEVSPTLLSTADHLYVDDPSIAIEQCGSVKEADSLPEKRWSAPEGIGSLFQDLSPTISGRSYFFSVGLGIQDAALIELLLKKKRG
;
A
#
# COMPACT_ATOMS: atom_id res chain seq x y z
N LEU A 1 12.51 -0.35 3.59
CA LEU A 1 11.21 -0.54 2.91
C LEU A 1 10.85 -2.02 2.94
N VAL A 2 9.65 -2.35 3.42
CA VAL A 2 9.04 -3.68 3.28
C VAL A 2 7.88 -3.56 2.29
N VAL A 3 7.82 -4.46 1.32
CA VAL A 3 6.70 -4.56 0.37
C VAL A 3 5.93 -5.83 0.70
N SER A 4 4.65 -5.69 1.04
CA SER A 4 3.72 -6.82 1.25
C SER A 4 2.59 -6.72 0.25
N ILE A 5 2.48 -7.72 -0.62
CA ILE A 5 1.42 -7.79 -1.65
C ILE A 5 0.19 -8.51 -1.11
N GLY A 6 0.26 -9.02 0.13
CA GLY A 6 -0.88 -9.40 0.96
C GLY A 6 -1.98 -10.20 0.28
N SER A 7 -3.17 -10.08 0.86
CA SER A 7 -4.40 -10.64 0.33
C SER A 7 -5.52 -9.62 0.56
N PHE A 8 -6.45 -9.49 -0.39
CA PHE A 8 -7.72 -8.79 -0.21
C PHE A 8 -8.60 -9.62 0.72
N ALA A 9 -8.25 -9.64 2.01
CA ALA A 9 -8.83 -10.50 3.01
C ALA A 9 -8.64 -9.83 4.38
N PRO A 10 -9.68 -9.20 4.96
CA PRO A 10 -9.56 -8.36 6.16
C PRO A 10 -9.14 -9.11 7.43
N ASN A 11 -9.17 -10.44 7.41
CA ASN A 11 -8.84 -11.30 8.53
C ASN A 11 -7.50 -12.05 8.31
N ARG A 12 -6.70 -11.63 7.33
CA ARG A 12 -5.37 -12.19 7.05
C ARG A 12 -4.32 -11.11 7.15
N SER A 13 -3.27 -11.42 7.90
CA SER A 13 -2.19 -10.49 8.22
C SER A 13 -0.85 -11.20 8.02
N GLU A 14 -0.02 -10.68 7.11
CA GLU A 14 1.35 -11.18 6.86
C GLU A 14 2.38 -10.45 7.71
N VAL A 15 2.08 -9.19 8.04
CA VAL A 15 2.89 -8.33 8.88
C VAL A 15 2.15 -8.13 10.19
N SER A 16 2.88 -8.28 11.30
CA SER A 16 2.34 -8.02 12.63
C SER A 16 1.83 -6.57 12.74
N PRO A 17 0.59 -6.33 13.20
CA PRO A 17 0.03 -4.98 13.35
C PRO A 17 0.83 -4.11 14.32
N THR A 18 1.36 -4.70 15.40
CA THR A 18 2.19 -3.99 16.38
C THR A 18 3.56 -3.61 15.82
N LEU A 19 4.10 -4.39 14.88
CA LEU A 19 5.30 -3.97 14.16
C LEU A 19 4.97 -2.85 13.17
N LEU A 20 3.85 -2.97 12.45
CA LEU A 20 3.40 -1.96 11.48
C LEU A 20 3.07 -0.61 12.13
N SER A 21 2.54 -0.60 13.36
CA SER A 21 2.26 0.64 14.10
C SER A 21 3.53 1.44 14.41
N THR A 22 4.71 0.80 14.42
CA THR A 22 6.01 1.45 14.62
C THR A 22 6.64 1.98 13.33
N ALA A 23 5.99 1.81 12.18
CA ALA A 23 6.49 2.32 10.91
C ALA A 23 6.51 3.85 10.90
N ASP A 24 7.56 4.42 10.29
CA ASP A 24 7.65 5.85 10.07
C ASP A 24 6.76 6.28 8.90
N HIS A 25 6.59 5.39 7.91
CA HIS A 25 5.72 5.61 6.75
C HIS A 25 4.93 4.35 6.37
N LEU A 26 3.65 4.53 6.03
CA LEU A 26 2.77 3.49 5.50
C LEU A 26 2.20 3.96 4.16
N TYR A 27 2.66 3.33 3.09
CA TYR A 27 2.14 3.53 1.74
C TYR A 27 1.24 2.37 1.34
N VAL A 28 0.23 2.68 0.53
CA VAL A 28 -0.73 1.69 0.01
C VAL A 28 -1.12 2.02 -1.43
N ASP A 29 -1.69 1.09 -2.17
CA ASP A 29 -2.24 1.39 -3.49
C ASP A 29 -3.49 2.27 -3.39
N ASP A 30 -4.42 1.93 -2.49
CA ASP A 30 -5.59 2.76 -2.14
C ASP A 30 -5.81 2.81 -0.60
N PRO A 31 -5.80 4.00 0.03
CA PRO A 31 -6.01 4.16 1.47
C PRO A 31 -7.32 3.57 2.00
N SER A 32 -8.43 3.81 1.30
CA SER A 32 -9.75 3.39 1.76
C SER A 32 -9.89 1.87 1.73
N ILE A 33 -9.48 1.26 0.62
CA ILE A 33 -9.55 -0.19 0.45
C ILE A 33 -8.57 -0.89 1.40
N ALA A 34 -7.35 -0.35 1.58
CA ALA A 34 -6.36 -0.95 2.46
C ALA A 34 -6.83 -1.02 3.93
N ILE A 35 -7.44 0.05 4.45
CA ILE A 35 -8.01 0.07 5.81
C ILE A 35 -9.10 -0.98 5.97
N GLU A 36 -9.89 -1.23 4.92
CA GLU A 36 -11.00 -2.17 5.00
C GLU A 36 -10.59 -3.62 4.78
N GLN A 37 -9.64 -3.88 3.88
CA GLN A 37 -9.42 -5.19 3.26
C GLN A 37 -8.03 -5.78 3.50
N CYS A 38 -7.04 -4.98 3.88
CA CYS A 38 -5.73 -5.48 4.26
C CYS A 38 -5.70 -5.70 5.78
N GLY A 39 -5.73 -6.96 6.24
CA GLY A 39 -5.81 -7.27 7.67
C GLY A 39 -4.70 -6.61 8.50
N SER A 40 -3.46 -6.62 8.01
CA SER A 40 -2.33 -5.95 8.68
C SER A 40 -2.57 -4.45 8.87
N VAL A 41 -3.04 -3.75 7.83
CA VAL A 41 -3.31 -2.30 7.88
C VAL A 41 -4.52 -2.01 8.76
N LYS A 42 -5.61 -2.75 8.57
CA LYS A 42 -6.86 -2.63 9.33
C LYS A 42 -6.63 -2.77 10.84
N GLU A 43 -5.93 -3.81 11.24
CA GLU A 43 -5.62 -4.06 12.65
C GLU A 43 -4.69 -2.98 13.20
N ALA A 44 -3.66 -2.56 12.45
CA ALA A 44 -2.73 -1.53 12.89
C ALA A 44 -3.38 -0.14 12.99
N ASP A 45 -4.33 0.18 12.10
CA ASP A 45 -5.05 1.46 12.11
C ASP A 45 -5.89 1.62 13.39
N SER A 46 -6.38 0.52 13.95
CA SER A 46 -7.12 0.49 15.22
C SER A 46 -6.24 0.70 16.46
N LEU A 47 -4.92 0.65 16.34
CA LEU A 47 -4.00 0.82 17.46
C LEU A 47 -3.82 2.30 17.81
N PRO A 48 -4.06 2.71 19.08
CA PRO A 48 -4.01 4.12 19.47
C PRO A 48 -2.60 4.72 19.43
N GLU A 49 -1.55 3.89 19.54
CA GLU A 49 -0.14 4.33 19.61
C GLU A 49 0.61 4.20 18.29
N LYS A 50 -0.10 4.09 17.15
CA LYS A 50 0.55 4.05 15.84
C LYS A 50 1.26 5.39 15.54
N ARG A 51 2.44 5.31 14.93
CA ARG A 51 3.27 6.49 14.60
C ARG A 51 2.79 7.27 13.38
N TRP A 52 2.18 6.59 12.42
CA TRP A 52 1.62 7.20 11.22
C TRP A 52 0.15 7.59 11.46
N SER A 53 -0.28 8.73 10.91
CA SER A 53 -1.65 9.23 11.12
C SER A 53 -2.70 8.49 10.29
N ALA A 54 -2.39 8.25 9.02
CA ALA A 54 -3.23 7.52 8.07
C ALA A 54 -2.34 6.87 6.98
N PRO A 55 -2.80 5.81 6.30
CA PRO A 55 -2.11 5.28 5.14
C PRO A 55 -2.07 6.30 4.00
N GLU A 56 -0.93 6.40 3.32
CA GLU A 56 -0.75 7.30 2.18
C GLU A 56 -0.84 6.50 0.86
N GLY A 57 -1.58 7.01 -0.12
CA GLY A 57 -1.59 6.39 -1.45
C GLY A 57 -0.24 6.54 -2.12
N ILE A 58 0.32 5.46 -2.71
CA ILE A 58 1.63 5.45 -3.39
C ILE A 58 1.73 6.49 -4.51
N GLY A 59 0.58 6.93 -5.05
CA GLY A 59 0.46 8.07 -5.95
C GLY A 59 1.13 9.35 -5.47
N SER A 60 1.15 9.62 -4.15
CA SER A 60 1.77 10.81 -3.57
C SER A 60 3.28 10.84 -3.82
N LEU A 61 3.94 9.68 -3.81
CA LEU A 61 5.39 9.56 -4.01
C LEU A 61 5.83 9.88 -5.44
N PHE A 62 4.93 9.75 -6.42
CA PHE A 62 5.25 10.02 -7.83
C PHE A 62 5.12 11.50 -8.20
N GLN A 63 4.63 12.35 -7.30
CA GLN A 63 4.58 13.80 -7.52
C GLN A 63 5.98 14.43 -7.49
N ASP A 64 6.89 13.83 -6.71
CA ASP A 64 8.30 14.17 -6.69
C ASP A 64 9.10 13.17 -7.53
N LEU A 65 10.02 13.66 -8.36
CA LEU A 65 10.85 12.79 -9.21
C LEU A 65 11.92 12.01 -8.41
N SER A 66 12.14 12.35 -7.14
CA SER A 66 13.13 11.73 -6.26
C SER A 66 12.71 11.84 -4.79
N PRO A 67 11.62 11.18 -4.38
CA PRO A 67 11.19 11.21 -2.99
C PRO A 67 12.29 10.58 -2.12
N THR A 68 12.77 11.33 -1.13
CA THR A 68 13.69 10.79 -0.13
C THR A 68 12.87 10.18 1.00
N ILE A 69 12.79 8.86 1.03
CA ILE A 69 12.10 8.13 2.09
C ILE A 69 13.14 7.63 3.08
N SER A 70 13.05 8.09 4.33
CA SER A 70 13.91 7.63 5.43
C SER A 70 13.11 6.83 6.46
N GLY A 71 13.80 6.01 7.25
CA GLY A 71 13.16 5.24 8.31
C GLY A 71 12.50 3.94 7.83
N ARG A 72 11.68 3.37 8.71
CA ARG A 72 10.98 2.10 8.50
C ARG A 72 9.68 2.35 7.74
N SER A 73 9.73 2.12 6.44
CA SER A 73 8.56 2.26 5.56
C SER A 73 7.98 0.92 5.13
N TYR A 74 6.66 0.87 5.00
CA TYR A 74 5.92 -0.24 4.42
C TYR A 74 5.16 0.22 3.18
N PHE A 75 5.06 -0.66 2.20
CA PHE A 75 4.09 -0.56 1.12
C PHE A 75 3.21 -1.81 1.12
N PHE A 76 1.88 -1.63 1.19
CA PHE A 76 0.92 -2.70 1.00
C PHE A 76 0.18 -2.54 -0.32
N SER A 77 0.00 -3.65 -1.04
CA SER A 77 -0.90 -3.69 -2.19
C SER A 77 -2.01 -4.71 -1.95
N VAL A 78 -3.23 -4.36 -2.33
CA VAL A 78 -4.37 -5.29 -2.40
C VAL A 78 -4.84 -5.50 -3.85
N GLY A 79 -4.25 -4.74 -4.79
CA GLY A 79 -4.55 -4.81 -6.22
C GLY A 79 -5.70 -3.87 -6.57
N LEU A 80 -5.47 -3.01 -7.58
CA LEU A 80 -6.49 -2.12 -8.11
C LEU A 80 -6.72 -2.44 -9.59
N GLY A 81 -8.00 -2.56 -10.00
CA GLY A 81 -8.34 -2.88 -11.39
C GLY A 81 -7.80 -1.86 -12.41
N ILE A 82 -7.47 -0.64 -11.99
CA ILE A 82 -6.82 0.36 -12.85
C ILE A 82 -5.39 -0.06 -13.27
N GLN A 83 -4.69 -0.81 -12.41
CA GLN A 83 -3.36 -1.33 -12.69
C GLN A 83 -3.42 -2.37 -13.81
N ASP A 84 -4.42 -3.26 -13.74
CA ASP A 84 -4.67 -4.26 -14.78
C ASP A 84 -5.08 -3.60 -16.10
N ALA A 85 -6.02 -2.65 -16.06
CA ALA A 85 -6.48 -1.94 -17.23
C ALA A 85 -5.33 -1.20 -17.95
N ALA A 86 -4.48 -0.51 -17.19
CA ALA A 86 -3.32 0.20 -17.74
C ALA A 86 -2.31 -0.77 -18.40
N LEU A 87 -2.05 -1.92 -17.77
CA LEU A 87 -1.18 -2.96 -18.34
C LEU A 87 -1.75 -3.53 -19.64
N ILE A 88 -3.05 -3.84 -19.68
CA ILE A 88 -3.70 -4.35 -20.89
C ILE A 88 -3.65 -3.32 -22.03
N GLU A 89 -3.90 -2.04 -21.73
CA GLU A 89 -3.80 -0.97 -22.73
C GLU A 89 -2.39 -0.90 -23.33
N LEU A 90 -1.34 -0.99 -22.50
CA LEU A 90 0.05 -1.01 -22.94
C LEU A 90 0.34 -2.20 -23.87
N LEU A 91 -0.14 -3.40 -23.51
CA LEU A 91 0.05 -4.60 -24.33
C LEU A 91 -0.67 -4.49 -25.68
N LEU A 92 -1.88 -3.93 -25.71
CA LEU A 92 -2.62 -3.69 -26.94
C LEU A 92 -1.92 -2.67 -27.85
N LYS A 93 -1.34 -1.60 -27.28
CA LYS A 93 -0.52 -0.64 -28.03
C LYS A 93 0.71 -1.31 -28.64
N LYS A 94 1.42 -2.14 -27.86
CA LYS A 94 2.60 -2.88 -28.33
C LYS A 94 2.30 -3.90 -29.43
N LYS A 95 1.10 -4.48 -29.45
CA LYS A 95 0.67 -5.42 -30.50
C LYS A 95 0.25 -4.73 -31.81
N ARG A 96 -0.14 -3.45 -31.73
CA ARG A 96 -0.62 -2.66 -32.88
C ARG A 96 0.49 -1.88 -33.58
N GLY A 97 1.65 -1.70 -32.95
CA GLY A 97 2.87 -1.15 -33.54
C GLY A 97 3.82 -2.26 -33.95
#